data_AF-A0A926VIF0-F1
#
_entry.id   AF-A0A926VIF0-F1
#
_cell.length_a   1.000
_cell.length_b   1.000
_cell.length_c   1.000
_cell.angle_alpha   90.00
_cell.angle_beta   90.00
_cell.angle_gamma   90.00
#
_symmetry.space_group_name_H-M   'P 1'
#
loop_
_entity.id
_entity.type
_entity.pdbx_description
1 polymer ?
#
loop_
_entity_poly.entity_id
_entity_poly.type
_entity_poly.pdbx_seq_one_letter_code
_entity_poly.pdbx_strand_id
1 'polypeptide(L)'
;MNAKLFALIGTTAVLLTFTVAVASTEAIPVSTSSDSSILLAQARRSPLNLTPEQQAQMRQIRQSTRTQIENILTPEQRNQWNAAMEQMRTNRGQRGQRGQSGQGDRGSQLGQMLSALNLTPEQKAQIQRISQESKQKMDAILTPEQRQQMQQMRQNRRQYQ
;
A
#
# COMPACT_ATOMS: atom_id res chain seq x y z
N MET A 1 20.46 37.55 4.67
CA MET A 1 21.91 37.36 4.88
C MET A 1 22.17 35.89 5.08
N ASN A 2 23.11 35.36 4.29
CA ASN A 2 23.45 33.95 4.19
C ASN A 2 24.38 33.53 5.33
N ALA A 3 24.20 32.32 5.87
CA ALA A 3 25.32 31.56 6.42
C ALA A 3 25.05 30.07 6.20
N LYS A 4 25.62 29.55 5.11
CA LYS A 4 25.80 28.12 4.87
C LYS A 4 27.07 27.71 5.59
N LEU A 5 26.97 26.82 6.58
CA LEU A 5 28.12 26.25 7.26
C LEU A 5 28.53 24.96 6.54
N PHE A 6 29.65 25.03 5.84
CA PHE A 6 30.43 23.86 5.43
C PHE A 6 31.36 23.49 6.58
N ALA A 7 31.36 22.23 6.99
CA ALA A 7 32.42 21.64 7.78
C ALA A 7 32.77 20.26 7.20
N LEU A 8 34.05 20.10 6.93
CA LEU A 8 34.70 19.04 6.17
C LEU A 8 35.59 18.23 7.13
N ILE A 9 35.69 16.93 6.88
CA ILE A 9 36.73 15.95 7.31
C ILE A 9 36.74 15.52 8.79
N GLY A 10 36.64 14.19 8.96
CA GLY A 10 37.04 13.47 10.16
C GLY A 10 36.96 11.97 9.94
N THR A 11 37.90 11.42 9.16
CA THR A 11 38.12 9.97 9.01
C THR A 11 38.59 9.36 10.33
N THR A 12 37.79 8.49 10.93
CA THR A 12 38.28 7.46 11.85
C THR A 12 37.58 6.14 11.54
N ALA A 13 38.25 5.30 10.76
CA ALA A 13 37.90 3.89 10.63
C ALA A 13 38.32 3.19 11.93
N VAL A 14 37.36 2.83 12.77
CA VAL A 14 37.60 1.89 13.87
C VAL A 14 37.26 0.50 13.34
N LEU A 15 38.30 -0.26 13.00
CA LEU A 15 38.20 -1.69 12.68
C LEU A 15 38.07 -2.47 13.99
N LEU A 16 36.83 -2.74 14.40
CA LEU A 16 36.51 -3.75 15.41
C LEU A 16 36.44 -5.11 14.72
N THR A 17 37.51 -5.88 14.80
CA THR A 17 37.51 -7.29 14.43
C THR A 17 36.77 -8.09 15.49
N PHE A 18 35.50 -8.41 15.25
CA PHE A 18 34.80 -9.44 16.00
C PHE A 18 35.10 -10.80 15.37
N THR A 19 35.89 -11.63 16.06
CA THR A 19 35.95 -13.07 15.80
C THR A 19 34.63 -13.69 16.27
N VAL A 20 33.75 -14.03 15.33
CA VAL A 20 32.60 -14.90 15.62
C VAL A 20 33.08 -16.34 15.47
N ALA A 21 33.05 -17.09 16.58
CA ALA A 21 33.16 -18.54 16.53
C ALA A 21 31.94 -19.08 15.75
N VAL A 22 32.17 -19.65 14.57
CA VAL A 22 31.15 -20.42 13.87
C VAL A 22 31.04 -21.76 14.59
N ALA A 23 30.13 -21.83 15.56
CA ALA A 23 29.60 -23.11 15.97
C ALA A 23 28.79 -23.63 14.77
N SER A 24 29.28 -24.70 14.15
CA SER A 24 28.53 -25.45 13.15
C SER A 24 27.29 -26.04 13.81
N THR A 25 26.20 -25.26 13.85
CA THR A 25 24.87 -25.81 14.12
C THR A 25 24.49 -26.62 12.90
N GLU A 26 24.49 -27.94 13.06
CA GLU A 26 23.90 -28.86 12.12
C GLU A 26 22.45 -28.42 11.88
N ALA A 27 22.16 -28.00 10.64
CA ALA A 27 20.83 -27.62 10.23
C ALA A 27 19.96 -28.89 10.19
N ILE A 28 19.10 -29.05 11.20
CA ILE A 28 18.00 -30.01 11.15
C ILE A 28 17.15 -29.62 9.93
N PRO A 29 16.97 -30.49 8.93
CA PRO A 29 16.04 -30.19 7.84
C PRO A 29 14.63 -30.15 8.44
N VAL A 30 14.10 -28.94 8.64
CA VAL A 30 12.67 -28.74 8.83
C VAL A 30 12.03 -29.08 7.48
N SER A 31 11.54 -30.30 7.39
CA SER A 31 10.58 -30.71 6.35
C SER A 31 9.31 -29.89 6.58
N THR A 32 9.18 -28.74 5.92
CA THR A 32 7.89 -28.10 5.72
C THR A 32 7.15 -28.92 4.66
N SER A 33 6.51 -30.01 5.10
CA SER A 33 5.47 -30.67 4.33
C SER A 33 4.46 -29.61 3.90
N SER A 34 4.39 -29.39 2.60
CA SER A 34 3.50 -28.42 1.97
C SER A 34 2.07 -28.97 1.92
N ASP A 35 1.59 -29.56 3.02
CA ASP A 35 0.25 -30.13 3.15
C ASP A 35 -0.69 -29.15 3.87
N SER A 36 -0.62 -27.88 3.46
CA SER A 36 -1.66 -26.87 3.80
C SER A 36 -2.63 -26.65 2.65
N SER A 37 -2.71 -27.59 1.70
CA SER A 37 -3.66 -27.58 0.57
C SER A 37 -5.00 -28.25 0.91
N ILE A 38 -5.11 -28.99 2.03
CA ILE A 38 -6.34 -29.69 2.44
C ILE A 38 -6.98 -28.98 3.65
N LEU A 39 -7.45 -27.75 3.48
CA LEU A 39 -8.53 -27.18 4.30
C LEU A 39 -9.12 -25.91 3.66
N LEU A 40 -9.12 -25.84 2.32
CA LEU A 40 -9.71 -24.71 1.62
C LEU A 40 -11.13 -24.99 1.15
N ALA A 41 -12.00 -25.24 2.13
CA ALA A 41 -13.43 -25.15 1.94
C ALA A 41 -13.81 -23.71 1.55
N GLN A 42 -14.06 -23.52 0.25
CA GLN A 42 -15.13 -22.70 -0.29
C GLN A 42 -15.29 -21.24 0.20
N ALA A 43 -14.20 -20.56 0.55
CA ALA A 43 -14.20 -19.11 0.68
C ALA A 43 -13.83 -18.48 -0.66
N ARG A 44 -14.70 -17.64 -1.24
CA ARG A 44 -14.39 -16.80 -2.40
C ARG A 44 -13.16 -15.94 -2.07
N ARG A 45 -11.97 -16.45 -2.38
CA ARG A 45 -10.70 -15.82 -2.01
C ARG A 45 -10.51 -14.55 -2.83
N SER A 46 -10.02 -13.49 -2.19
CA SER A 46 -9.49 -12.33 -2.90
C SER A 46 -8.47 -12.83 -3.92
N PRO A 47 -8.50 -12.34 -5.17
CA PRO A 47 -7.81 -12.99 -6.29
C PRO A 47 -6.31 -13.19 -6.06
N LEU A 48 -5.67 -12.36 -5.24
CA LEU A 48 -4.23 -12.38 -4.98
C LEU A 48 -3.79 -13.14 -3.72
N ASN A 49 -4.71 -13.72 -2.93
CA ASN A 49 -4.39 -14.46 -1.70
C ASN A 49 -3.40 -13.73 -0.76
N LEU A 50 -3.61 -12.43 -0.51
CA LEU A 50 -2.70 -11.62 0.30
C LEU A 50 -2.62 -12.11 1.76
N THR A 51 -1.42 -12.19 2.33
CA THR A 51 -1.21 -12.54 3.74
C THR A 51 -1.71 -11.43 4.68
N PRO A 52 -2.02 -11.73 5.96
CA PRO A 52 -2.40 -10.72 6.94
C PRO A 52 -1.39 -9.56 7.06
N GLU A 53 -0.10 -9.86 6.98
CA GLU A 53 1.01 -8.91 7.05
C GLU A 53 1.03 -8.01 5.82
N GLN A 54 0.91 -8.58 4.61
CA GLN A 54 0.81 -7.81 3.36
C GLN A 54 -0.40 -6.86 3.40
N GLN A 55 -1.54 -7.36 3.89
CA GLN A 55 -2.74 -6.54 4.05
C GLN A 55 -2.53 -5.40 5.07
N ALA A 56 -1.83 -5.65 6.18
CA ALA A 56 -1.51 -4.63 7.18
C ALA A 56 -0.59 -3.54 6.60
N GLN A 57 0.46 -3.93 5.88
CA GLN A 57 1.37 -3.00 5.22
C GLN A 57 0.64 -2.14 4.17
N MET A 58 -0.22 -2.76 3.36
CA MET A 58 -1.06 -2.01 2.40
C MET A 58 -2.01 -1.03 3.10
N ARG A 59 -2.59 -1.40 4.25
CA ARG A 59 -3.43 -0.47 5.04
C ARG A 59 -2.62 0.73 5.52
N GLN A 60 -1.41 0.50 6.04
CA GLN A 60 -0.51 1.56 6.50
C GLN A 60 -0.11 2.50 5.36
N ILE A 61 0.25 1.96 4.18
CA ILE A 61 0.57 2.80 3.01
C ILE A 61 -0.63 3.68 2.64
N ARG A 62 -1.84 3.12 2.60
CA ARG A 62 -3.06 3.88 2.27
C ARG A 62 -3.35 4.98 3.30
N GLN A 63 -3.15 4.71 4.59
CA GLN A 63 -3.29 5.71 5.65
C GLN A 63 -2.29 6.85 5.48
N SER A 64 -1.01 6.52 5.29
CA SER A 64 0.04 7.52 5.06
C SER A 64 -0.22 8.35 3.80
N THR A 65 -0.62 7.70 2.70
CA THR A 65 -1.00 8.36 1.44
C THR A 65 -2.14 9.35 1.66
N ARG A 66 -3.16 8.96 2.42
CA ARG A 66 -4.29 9.83 2.75
C ARG A 66 -3.83 11.07 3.53
N THR A 67 -3.00 10.90 4.57
CA THR A 67 -2.48 12.02 5.36
C THR A 67 -1.65 12.98 4.49
N GLN A 68 -0.80 12.46 3.59
CA GLN A 68 -0.02 13.30 2.68
C GLN A 68 -0.93 14.12 1.74
N ILE A 69 -1.98 13.51 1.22
CA ILE A 69 -2.97 14.20 0.38
C ILE A 69 -3.70 15.28 1.18
N GLU A 70 -4.18 14.96 2.40
CA GLU A 70 -4.87 15.93 3.26
C GLU A 70 -4.04 17.17 3.57
N ASN A 71 -2.71 17.03 3.67
CA ASN A 71 -1.78 18.14 3.88
C ASN A 71 -1.62 19.07 2.67
N ILE A 72 -2.02 18.64 1.48
CA ILE A 72 -2.00 19.46 0.24
C ILE A 72 -3.29 20.26 0.07
N LEU A 73 -4.38 19.80 0.69
CA LEU A 73 -5.70 20.41 0.57
C LEU A 73 -5.81 21.68 1.43
N THR A 74 -6.59 22.66 0.96
CA THR A 74 -7.02 23.79 1.80
C THR A 74 -7.96 23.30 2.91
N PRO A 75 -8.20 24.09 3.97
CA PRO A 75 -9.16 23.73 5.02
C PRO A 75 -10.56 23.37 4.47
N GLU A 76 -11.06 24.13 3.50
CA GLU A 76 -12.37 23.93 2.89
C GLU A 76 -12.41 22.62 2.08
N GLN A 77 -11.38 22.38 1.25
CA GLN A 77 -11.24 21.14 0.48
C GLN A 77 -11.11 19.92 1.40
N ARG A 78 -10.38 20.06 2.51
CA ARG A 78 -10.22 19.00 3.51
C ARG A 78 -11.54 18.66 4.19
N ASN A 79 -12.37 19.65 4.48
CA ASN A 79 -13.70 19.43 5.03
C ASN A 79 -14.60 18.65 4.06
N GLN A 80 -14.61 19.04 2.77
CA GLN A 80 -15.34 18.33 1.72
C GLN A 80 -14.85 16.88 1.56
N TRP A 81 -13.53 16.68 1.55
CA TRP A 81 -12.89 15.37 1.51
C TRP A 81 -13.33 14.47 2.67
N ASN A 82 -13.28 15.00 3.90
CA ASN A 82 -13.65 14.26 5.09
C ASN A 82 -15.14 13.89 5.11
N ALA A 83 -16.01 14.82 4.72
CA ALA A 83 -17.44 14.57 4.60
C ALA A 83 -17.75 13.46 3.58
N ALA A 84 -17.14 13.52 2.40
CA ALA A 84 -17.34 12.51 1.36
C ALA A 84 -16.75 11.14 1.76
N MET A 85 -15.63 11.11 2.50
CA MET A 85 -15.10 9.88 3.10
C MET A 85 -16.05 9.28 4.13
N GLU A 86 -16.65 10.10 4.97
CA GLU A 86 -17.58 9.64 6.00
C GLU A 86 -18.86 9.08 5.38
N GLN A 87 -19.40 9.77 4.37
CA GLN A 87 -20.53 9.26 3.59
C GLN A 87 -20.20 7.90 2.96
N MET A 88 -19.00 7.73 2.40
CA MET A 88 -18.58 6.44 1.84
C MET A 88 -18.50 5.34 2.89
N ARG A 89 -18.02 5.64 4.10
CA ARG A 89 -17.98 4.70 5.22
C ARG A 89 -19.38 4.28 5.65
N THR A 90 -20.29 5.24 5.80
CA THR A 90 -21.69 4.99 6.14
C THR A 90 -22.38 4.12 5.08
N ASN A 91 -22.22 4.47 3.80
CA ASN A 91 -22.79 3.69 2.69
C ASN A 91 -22.23 2.26 2.65
N ARG A 92 -20.96 2.08 3.02
CA ARG A 92 -20.35 0.74 3.13
C ARG A 92 -20.87 -0.03 4.35
N GLY A 93 -21.01 0.62 5.51
CA GLY A 93 -21.58 -0.02 6.71
C GLY A 93 -22.98 -0.55 6.45
N GLN A 94 -23.81 0.23 5.74
CA GLN A 94 -25.15 -0.18 5.33
C GLN A 94 -25.14 -1.30 4.29
N ARG A 95 -24.25 -1.28 3.30
CA ARG A 95 -24.12 -2.38 2.30
C ARG A 95 -23.52 -3.66 2.89
N GLY A 96 -22.61 -3.55 3.85
CA GLY A 96 -21.98 -4.69 4.54
C GLY A 96 -23.00 -5.53 5.32
N GLN A 97 -24.06 -4.91 5.84
CA GLN A 97 -25.18 -5.59 6.49
C GLN A 97 -26.06 -6.41 5.53
N ARG A 98 -26.01 -6.10 4.22
CA ARG A 98 -26.81 -6.77 3.18
C ARG A 98 -26.09 -7.95 2.49
N GLY A 99 -24.93 -8.38 3.00
CA GLY A 99 -24.18 -9.54 2.50
C GLY A 99 -23.54 -9.37 1.11
N GLN A 100 -23.68 -8.20 0.48
CA GLN A 100 -23.07 -7.94 -0.81
C GLN A 100 -21.62 -7.52 -0.59
N SER A 101 -20.70 -8.43 -0.91
CA SER A 101 -19.25 -8.25 -0.85
C SER A 101 -18.85 -7.09 -1.76
N GLY A 102 -18.89 -5.88 -1.20
CA GLY A 102 -18.53 -4.62 -1.86
C GLY A 102 -17.02 -4.50 -2.03
N GLN A 103 -16.43 -5.42 -2.80
CA GLN A 103 -15.08 -5.29 -3.33
C GLN A 103 -15.11 -4.44 -4.60
N GLY A 104 -15.84 -3.32 -4.57
CA GLY A 104 -15.72 -2.27 -5.58
C GLY A 104 -14.35 -1.61 -5.46
N ASP A 105 -13.79 -1.18 -6.60
CA ASP A 105 -12.50 -0.50 -6.71
C ASP A 105 -12.43 0.74 -5.81
N ARG A 106 -12.04 0.56 -4.54
CA ARG A 106 -11.87 1.65 -3.56
C ARG A 106 -10.89 2.71 -4.06
N GLY A 107 -9.91 2.30 -4.87
CA GLY A 107 -8.97 3.21 -5.53
C GLY A 107 -9.65 4.13 -6.55
N SER A 108 -10.59 3.62 -7.33
CA SER A 108 -11.37 4.42 -8.29
C SER A 108 -12.24 5.46 -7.58
N GLN A 109 -12.87 5.07 -6.48
CA GLN A 109 -13.79 5.95 -5.76
C GLN A 109 -13.07 7.11 -5.04
N LEU A 110 -11.87 6.85 -4.49
CA LEU A 110 -11.01 7.91 -3.92
C LEU A 110 -10.55 8.91 -5.00
N GLY A 111 -10.16 8.42 -6.18
CA GLY A 111 -9.76 9.28 -7.30
C GLY A 111 -10.90 10.19 -7.79
N GLN A 112 -12.13 9.67 -7.86
CA GLN A 112 -13.31 10.45 -8.21
C GLN A 112 -13.58 11.56 -7.19
N MET A 113 -13.46 11.26 -5.90
CA MET A 113 -13.65 12.24 -4.83
C MET A 113 -12.60 13.35 -4.88
N LEU A 114 -11.32 13.02 -5.12
CA LEU A 114 -10.28 14.06 -5.30
C LEU A 114 -10.58 14.97 -6.49
N SER A 115 -11.07 14.39 -7.58
CA SER A 115 -11.39 15.14 -8.80
C SER A 115 -12.51 16.16 -8.58
N ALA A 116 -13.36 15.97 -7.56
CA ALA A 116 -14.45 16.87 -7.20
C ALA A 116 -14.03 18.07 -6.33
N LEU A 117 -12.78 18.13 -5.82
CA LEU A 117 -12.33 19.16 -4.88
C LEU A 117 -11.82 20.46 -5.53
N ASN A 118 -12.08 20.67 -6.83
CA ASN A 118 -11.59 21.85 -7.58
C ASN A 118 -10.08 22.10 -7.36
N LEU A 119 -9.27 21.04 -7.44
CA LEU A 119 -7.84 21.10 -7.16
C LEU A 119 -7.09 21.99 -8.17
N THR A 120 -6.10 22.75 -7.68
CA THR A 120 -5.18 23.50 -8.55
C THR A 120 -4.29 22.55 -9.36
N PRO A 121 -3.67 23.01 -10.47
CA PRO A 121 -2.71 22.21 -11.23
C PRO A 121 -1.56 21.67 -10.36
N GLU A 122 -1.04 22.49 -9.43
CA GLU A 122 0.05 22.14 -8.53
C GLU A 122 -0.37 21.06 -7.53
N GLN A 123 -1.56 21.20 -6.93
CA GLN A 123 -2.12 20.19 -6.04
C GLN A 123 -2.32 18.86 -6.78
N LYS A 124 -2.86 18.88 -8.00
CA LYS A 124 -3.02 17.69 -8.84
C LYS A 124 -1.67 17.00 -9.11
N ALA A 125 -0.64 17.77 -9.45
CA ALA A 125 0.69 17.24 -9.70
C ALA A 125 1.33 16.61 -8.45
N GLN A 126 1.15 17.22 -7.28
CA GLN A 126 1.62 16.65 -6.01
C GLN A 126 0.89 15.36 -5.64
N ILE A 127 -0.45 15.35 -5.76
CA ILE A 127 -1.28 14.18 -5.50
C ILE A 127 -0.94 13.03 -6.46
N GLN A 128 -0.67 13.33 -7.73
CA GLN A 128 -0.25 12.33 -8.71
C GLN A 128 1.07 11.68 -8.32
N ARG A 129 2.07 12.46 -7.88
CA ARG A 129 3.35 11.92 -7.38
C ARG A 129 3.16 11.02 -6.17
N ILE A 130 2.39 11.48 -5.17
CA ILE A 130 2.06 10.67 -3.97
C ILE A 130 1.37 9.36 -4.37
N SER A 131 0.45 9.41 -5.32
CA SER A 131 -0.28 8.23 -5.79
C SER A 131 0.64 7.24 -6.52
N GLN A 132 1.59 7.73 -7.33
CA GLN A 132 2.59 6.91 -8.00
C GLN A 132 3.53 6.23 -7.00
N GLU A 133 4.05 6.98 -6.02
CA GLU A 133 4.90 6.44 -4.95
C GLU A 133 4.15 5.39 -4.11
N SER A 134 2.90 5.68 -3.74
CA SER A 134 2.03 4.76 -3.02
C SER A 134 1.83 3.46 -3.79
N LYS A 135 1.59 3.55 -5.10
CA LYS A 135 1.47 2.39 -5.99
C LYS A 135 2.76 1.57 -6.03
N GLN A 136 3.92 2.21 -6.17
CA GLN A 136 5.21 1.51 -6.16
C GLN A 136 5.45 0.77 -4.84
N LYS A 137 5.17 1.43 -3.69
CA LYS A 137 5.27 0.79 -2.37
C LYS A 137 4.32 -0.40 -2.23
N MET A 138 3.10 -0.29 -2.73
CA MET A 138 2.14 -1.41 -2.73
C MET A 138 2.59 -2.56 -3.65
N ASP A 139 3.11 -2.27 -4.84
CA ASP A 139 3.60 -3.27 -5.78
C ASP A 139 4.85 -4.01 -5.24
N ALA A 140 5.64 -3.36 -4.39
CA ALA A 140 6.80 -3.95 -3.72
C ALA A 140 6.44 -4.96 -2.61
N ILE A 141 5.24 -4.86 -2.01
CA ILE A 141 4.74 -5.80 -0.99
C ILE A 141 4.39 -7.17 -1.61
N LEU A 142 4.05 -7.18 -2.89
CA LEU A 142 3.60 -8.38 -3.58
C LEU A 142 4.77 -9.29 -3.95
N THR A 143 4.50 -10.60 -4.00
CA THR A 143 5.45 -11.56 -4.58
C THR A 143 5.49 -11.42 -6.11
N PRO A 144 6.54 -11.92 -6.79
CA PRO A 144 6.57 -11.96 -8.25
C PRO A 144 5.32 -12.61 -8.87
N GLU A 145 4.84 -13.70 -8.29
CA GLU A 145 3.68 -14.46 -8.76
C GLU A 145 2.39 -13.65 -8.59
N GLN A 146 2.21 -13.00 -7.43
CA GLN A 146 1.08 -12.11 -7.18
C GLN A 146 1.08 -10.91 -8.15
N ARG A 147 2.25 -10.36 -8.48
CA ARG A 147 2.37 -9.29 -9.48
C ARG A 147 1.97 -9.77 -10.87
N GLN A 148 2.43 -10.95 -11.28
CA GLN A 148 2.06 -11.54 -12.58
C GLN A 148 0.56 -11.78 -12.67
N GLN A 149 -0.05 -12.32 -11.61
CA GLN A 149 -1.50 -12.53 -11.55
C GLN A 149 -2.26 -11.20 -11.66
N MET A 150 -1.82 -10.15 -10.96
CA MET A 150 -2.38 -8.80 -11.11
C MET A 150 -2.29 -8.28 -12.54
N GLN A 151 -1.16 -8.51 -13.23
CA GLN A 151 -0.99 -8.09 -14.62
C GLN A 151 -1.94 -8.82 -15.56
N GLN A 152 -2.10 -10.14 -15.40
CA GLN A 152 -3.06 -10.94 -16.17
C GLN A 152 -4.49 -10.44 -15.94
N MET A 153 -4.88 -10.20 -14.69
CA MET A 153 -6.20 -9.64 -14.38
C MET A 153 -6.45 -8.29 -15.06
N ARG A 154 -5.43 -7.42 -15.09
CA ARG A 154 -5.50 -6.12 -15.78
C ARG A 154 -5.65 -6.28 -17.28
N GLN A 155 -4.94 -7.21 -17.89
CA GLN A 155 -5.05 -7.52 -19.33
C GLN A 155 -6.43 -8.05 -19.66
N ASN A 156 -6.92 -9.03 -18.91
CA ASN A 156 -8.26 -9.60 -19.09
C ASN A 156 -9.32 -8.50 -18.99
N ARG A 157 -9.23 -7.61 -17.97
CA ARG A 157 -10.19 -6.51 -17.83
C ARG A 157 -10.20 -5.56 -19.02
N ARG A 158 -9.04 -5.30 -19.65
CA ARG A 158 -8.94 -4.45 -20.84
C ARG A 158 -9.52 -5.13 -22.10
N GLN A 159 -9.50 -6.47 -22.16
CA GLN A 159 -10.07 -7.20 -23.29
C GLN A 159 -11.60 -7.19 -23.31
N TYR A 160 -12.24 -6.93 -22.16
CA TYR A 160 -13.70 -6.87 -22.00
C TYR A 160 -14.25 -5.43 -21.84
N GLN A 161 -13.44 -4.41 -22.11
CA GLN A 161 -13.84 -2.99 -22.15
C GLN A 161 -13.82 -2.50 -23.58
#